data_AF-A0A961QGD9-F1
#
_entry.id   AF-A0A961QGD9-F1
#
_cell.length_a   1.000
_cell.length_b   1.000
_cell.length_c   1.000
_cell.angle_alpha   90.00
_cell.angle_beta   90.00
_cell.angle_gamma   90.00
#
_symmetry.space_group_name_H-M   'P 1'
#
loop_
_entity.id
_entity.type
_entity.pdbx_description
1 polymer ?
#
loop_
_entity_poly.entity_id
_entity_poly.type
_entity_poly.pdbx_seq_one_letter_code
_entity_poly.pdbx_strand_id
1 'polypeptide(L)'
;MSLDARIRDVTDRITERSRPTRTAYLARLDAAAAKGPARAHLSCSNAAHAYAAMGEDKGALAADRVPNLGIVTAYNDMLSAHQPFEFYPAMIREAARAAGATAQVAGGVPAMCDGVTQGRAGMELSLMSRDTIALASAVAMSHDCYDAALWLGVCDKIVPGLVMAAATFGHVPAVFVPAGPMTSGLP
;
A
#
# COMPACT_ATOMS: atom_id res chain seq x y z
N MET A 1 -29.17 -5.45 -14.41
CA MET A 1 -28.48 -5.71 -15.71
C MET A 1 -27.98 -7.15 -15.66
N SER A 2 -28.39 -8.03 -16.57
CA SER A 2 -27.85 -9.41 -16.55
C SER A 2 -26.41 -9.39 -17.06
N LEU A 3 -25.49 -10.03 -16.34
CA LEU A 3 -24.13 -10.22 -16.81
C LEU A 3 -24.15 -10.96 -18.16
N ASP A 4 -23.31 -10.53 -19.10
CA ASP A 4 -23.04 -11.26 -20.33
C ASP A 4 -22.66 -12.72 -19.99
N ALA A 5 -23.27 -13.68 -20.68
CA ALA A 5 -23.10 -15.10 -20.38
C ALA A 5 -21.63 -15.54 -20.44
N ARG A 6 -20.85 -14.96 -21.36
CA ARG A 6 -19.43 -15.26 -21.50
C ARG A 6 -18.60 -14.73 -20.34
N ILE A 7 -18.93 -13.53 -19.82
CA ILE A 7 -18.26 -12.98 -18.64
C ILE A 7 -18.52 -13.90 -17.45
N ARG A 8 -19.77 -14.32 -17.24
CA ARG A 8 -20.12 -15.28 -16.19
C ARG A 8 -19.34 -16.59 -16.32
N ASP A 9 -19.32 -17.20 -17.50
CA ASP A 9 -18.60 -18.46 -17.73
C ASP A 9 -17.09 -18.33 -17.44
N VAL A 10 -16.46 -17.22 -17.82
CA VAL A 10 -15.06 -16.94 -17.52
C VAL A 10 -14.84 -16.76 -16.01
N THR A 11 -15.71 -16.00 -15.33
CA THR A 11 -15.65 -15.79 -13.88
C THR A 11 -15.80 -17.11 -13.12
N ASP A 12 -16.75 -17.96 -13.51
CA ASP A 12 -17.00 -19.25 -12.87
C ASP A 12 -15.80 -20.19 -13.04
N ARG A 13 -15.21 -20.23 -14.24
CA ARG A 13 -13.98 -20.99 -14.50
C ARG A 13 -12.79 -20.51 -13.66
N ILE A 14 -12.61 -19.19 -13.52
CA ILE A 14 -11.55 -18.63 -12.68
C ILE A 14 -11.80 -18.97 -11.21
N THR A 15 -13.04 -18.86 -10.74
CA THR A 15 -13.45 -19.19 -9.37
C THR A 15 -13.17 -20.66 -9.06
N GLU A 16 -13.58 -21.58 -9.95
CA GLU A 16 -13.33 -23.00 -9.76
C GLU A 16 -11.83 -23.33 -9.77
N ARG A 17 -11.09 -22.84 -10.78
CA ARG A 17 -9.65 -23.06 -10.89
C ARG A 17 -8.87 -22.52 -9.69
N SER A 18 -9.29 -21.40 -9.12
CA SER A 18 -8.61 -20.75 -7.99
C SER A 18 -9.08 -21.26 -6.63
N ARG A 19 -10.11 -22.10 -6.56
CA ARG A 19 -10.72 -22.55 -5.29
C ARG A 19 -9.68 -23.08 -4.28
N PRO A 20 -8.72 -23.96 -4.64
CA PRO A 20 -7.74 -24.46 -3.67
C PRO A 20 -6.82 -23.36 -3.13
N THR A 21 -6.24 -22.53 -4.02
CA THR A 21 -5.29 -21.48 -3.63
C THR A 21 -5.97 -20.33 -2.90
N ARG A 22 -7.18 -19.94 -3.32
CA ARG A 22 -7.98 -18.91 -2.66
C ARG A 22 -8.42 -19.33 -1.26
N THR A 23 -8.83 -20.60 -1.09
CA THR A 23 -9.20 -21.12 0.24
C THR A 23 -8.00 -21.06 1.20
N ALA A 24 -6.84 -21.53 0.75
CA ALA A 24 -5.62 -21.47 1.56
C ALA A 24 -5.22 -20.03 1.90
N TYR A 25 -5.35 -19.12 0.93
CA TYR A 25 -5.09 -17.69 1.14
C TYR A 25 -6.00 -17.08 2.19
N LEU A 26 -7.32 -17.29 2.09
CA LEU A 26 -8.29 -16.75 3.04
C LEU A 26 -8.08 -17.30 4.46
N ALA A 27 -7.83 -18.60 4.59
CA ALA A 27 -7.53 -19.20 5.90
C ALA A 27 -6.30 -18.55 6.56
N ARG A 28 -5.28 -18.19 5.76
CA ARG A 28 -4.10 -17.45 6.25
C ARG A 28 -4.47 -16.04 6.70
N LEU A 29 -5.34 -15.34 5.98
CA LEU A 29 -5.80 -14.00 6.38
C LEU A 29 -6.62 -14.06 7.66
N ASP A 30 -7.56 -15.00 7.76
CA ASP A 30 -8.41 -15.17 8.95
C ASP A 30 -7.56 -15.48 10.18
N ALA A 31 -6.55 -16.34 10.03
CA ALA A 31 -5.60 -16.66 11.11
C ALA A 31 -4.73 -15.45 11.52
N ALA A 32 -4.42 -14.55 10.58
CA ALA A 32 -3.70 -13.32 10.90
C ALA A 32 -4.61 -12.30 11.59
N ALA A 33 -5.82 -12.07 11.06
CA ALA A 33 -6.81 -11.16 11.63
C ALA A 33 -7.27 -11.59 13.04
N ALA A 34 -7.39 -12.90 13.29
CA ALA A 34 -7.78 -13.45 14.60
C ALA A 34 -6.78 -13.12 15.72
N LYS A 35 -5.54 -12.74 15.40
CA LYS A 35 -4.57 -12.25 16.39
C LYS A 35 -4.96 -10.87 16.93
N GLY A 36 -5.86 -10.14 16.28
CA GLY A 36 -6.21 -8.76 16.62
C GLY A 36 -5.28 -7.73 15.96
N PRO A 37 -5.44 -6.44 16.28
CA PRO A 37 -4.62 -5.37 15.70
C PRO A 37 -3.13 -5.65 15.94
N ALA A 38 -2.36 -5.67 14.86
CA ALA A 38 -0.91 -5.86 14.84
C ALA A 38 -0.18 -5.13 15.98
N ARG A 39 -0.49 -3.83 16.15
CA ARG A 39 0.14 -2.96 17.14
C ARG A 39 -0.14 -3.33 18.60
N ALA A 40 -1.22 -4.09 18.87
CA ALA A 40 -1.54 -4.55 20.23
C ALA A 40 -0.52 -5.56 20.76
N HIS A 41 0.29 -6.16 19.89
CA HIS A 41 1.32 -7.15 20.24
C HIS A 41 2.73 -6.56 20.35
N LEU A 42 2.90 -5.25 20.14
CA LEU A 42 4.19 -4.59 20.26
C LEU A 42 4.60 -4.48 21.72
N SER A 43 5.84 -4.83 22.03
CA SER A 43 6.42 -4.53 23.33
C SER A 43 6.47 -3.01 23.56
N CYS A 44 6.45 -2.58 24.82
CA CYS A 44 6.54 -1.15 25.16
C CYS A 44 7.79 -0.49 24.55
N SER A 45 8.92 -1.21 24.44
CA SER A 45 10.14 -0.70 23.81
C SER A 45 9.97 -0.50 22.31
N ASN A 46 9.31 -1.43 21.61
CA ASN A 46 9.08 -1.35 20.17
C ASN A 46 8.10 -0.22 19.84
N ALA A 47 7.01 -0.12 20.62
CA ALA A 47 6.05 0.97 20.51
C ALA A 47 6.72 2.33 20.75
N ALA A 48 7.55 2.46 21.79
CA ALA A 48 8.27 3.70 22.07
C ALA A 48 9.18 4.12 20.90
N HIS A 49 9.85 3.16 20.25
CA HIS A 49 10.69 3.43 19.09
C HIS A 49 9.87 3.88 17.87
N ALA A 50 8.82 3.14 17.54
CA ALA A 50 7.95 3.42 16.39
C ALA A 50 7.24 4.78 16.50
N TYR A 51 6.91 5.23 17.71
CA TYR A 51 6.11 6.44 17.93
C TYR A 51 6.95 7.67 18.30
N ALA A 52 8.26 7.52 18.47
CA ALA A 52 9.13 8.57 19.01
C ALA A 52 9.06 9.89 18.22
N ALA A 53 9.02 9.79 16.89
CA ALA A 53 9.03 10.94 15.97
C ALA A 53 7.63 11.47 15.60
N MET A 54 6.57 11.00 16.26
CA MET A 54 5.19 11.35 15.89
C MET A 54 4.71 12.72 16.42
N GLY A 55 5.57 13.48 17.11
CA GLY A 55 5.22 14.82 17.57
C GLY A 55 3.94 14.83 18.41
N GLU A 56 2.96 15.64 18.01
CA GLU A 56 1.66 15.76 18.69
C GLU A 56 0.83 14.46 18.68
N ASP A 57 0.98 13.64 17.65
CA ASP A 57 0.21 12.40 17.49
C ASP A 57 0.69 11.29 18.44
N LYS A 58 1.91 11.42 18.98
CA LYS A 58 2.56 10.41 19.85
C LYS A 58 1.69 10.07 21.06
N GLY A 59 1.13 11.08 21.73
CA GLY A 59 0.37 10.88 22.96
C GLY A 59 -0.91 10.08 22.76
N ALA A 60 -1.62 10.36 21.66
CA ALA A 60 -2.86 9.66 21.31
C ALA A 60 -2.58 8.18 20.95
N LEU A 61 -1.54 7.93 20.15
CA LEU A 61 -1.19 6.58 19.73
C LEU A 61 -0.59 5.74 20.87
N ALA A 62 0.28 6.33 21.70
CA ALA A 62 0.88 5.63 22.84
C ALA A 62 -0.14 5.22 23.92
N ALA A 63 -1.27 5.95 24.00
CA ALA A 63 -2.38 5.60 24.88
C ALA A 63 -3.32 4.54 24.28
N ASP A 64 -3.01 4.00 23.09
CA ASP A 64 -3.80 3.01 22.37
C ASP A 64 -5.25 3.48 22.07
N ARG A 65 -5.44 4.78 21.85
CA ARG A 65 -6.78 5.39 21.72
C ARG A 65 -7.27 5.56 20.29
N VAL A 66 -6.36 5.52 19.32
CA VAL A 66 -6.63 5.93 17.94
C VAL A 66 -5.99 4.96 16.94
N PRO A 67 -6.63 4.70 15.78
CA PRO A 67 -6.02 3.93 14.71
C PRO A 67 -4.80 4.64 14.10
N ASN A 68 -3.82 3.87 13.63
CA ASN A 68 -2.63 4.35 12.93
C ASN A 68 -2.58 3.87 11.49
N LEU A 69 -2.50 4.80 10.54
CA LEU A 69 -2.41 4.53 9.11
C LEU A 69 -0.94 4.43 8.67
N GLY A 70 -0.57 3.33 8.04
CA GLY A 70 0.71 3.18 7.34
C GLY A 70 0.64 3.73 5.93
N ILE A 71 1.65 4.50 5.50
CA ILE A 71 1.75 5.04 4.13
C ILE A 71 2.97 4.42 3.45
N VAL A 72 2.74 3.69 2.36
CA VAL A 72 3.81 3.24 1.46
C VAL A 72 3.76 4.10 0.21
N THR A 73 4.86 4.78 -0.12
CA THR A 73 4.89 5.78 -1.20
C THR A 73 5.93 5.46 -2.28
N ALA A 74 5.51 5.53 -3.54
CA ALA A 74 6.38 5.47 -4.72
C ALA A 74 6.80 6.88 -5.18
N TYR A 75 7.20 7.73 -4.22
CA TYR A 75 7.61 9.11 -4.49
C TYR A 75 8.98 9.19 -5.16
N ASN A 76 9.06 10.02 -6.20
CA ASN A 76 10.27 10.70 -6.62
C ASN A 76 9.90 12.06 -7.20
N ASP A 77 10.83 13.00 -7.17
CA ASP A 77 10.67 14.37 -7.69
C ASP A 77 10.85 14.44 -9.21
N MET A 78 11.59 13.50 -9.79
CA MET A 78 11.95 13.49 -11.21
C MET A 78 10.77 13.30 -12.16
N LEU A 79 9.74 12.54 -11.77
CA LEU A 79 8.61 12.20 -12.64
C LEU A 79 7.33 12.90 -12.22
N SER A 80 6.67 13.56 -13.18
CA SER A 80 5.39 14.26 -12.98
C SER A 80 4.30 13.40 -12.36
N ALA A 81 4.30 12.09 -12.65
CA ALA A 81 3.32 11.16 -12.08
C ALA A 81 3.58 10.86 -10.60
N HIS A 82 4.81 10.98 -10.12
CA HIS A 82 5.22 10.59 -8.77
C HIS A 82 5.43 11.78 -7.85
N GLN A 83 5.83 12.93 -8.40
CA GLN A 83 6.10 14.15 -7.66
C GLN A 83 4.93 14.61 -6.77
N PRO A 84 3.64 14.47 -7.16
CA PRO A 84 2.52 14.83 -6.28
C PRO A 84 2.56 14.13 -4.91
N PHE A 85 3.19 12.95 -4.81
CA PHE A 85 3.32 12.23 -3.56
C PHE A 85 4.27 12.90 -2.54
N GLU A 86 4.99 13.95 -2.91
CA GLU A 86 5.76 14.78 -1.97
C GLU A 86 4.86 15.34 -0.86
N PHE A 87 3.69 15.85 -1.23
CA PHE A 87 2.79 16.57 -0.33
C PHE A 87 1.69 15.69 0.26
N TYR A 88 1.37 14.56 -0.38
CA TYR A 88 0.27 13.69 0.05
C TYR A 88 0.42 13.20 1.49
N PRO A 89 1.60 12.78 1.99
CA PRO A 89 1.73 12.33 3.38
C PRO A 89 1.33 13.39 4.41
N ALA A 90 1.60 14.67 4.14
CA ALA A 90 1.20 15.76 5.03
C ALA A 90 -0.34 15.93 5.03
N MET A 91 -0.94 16.00 3.84
CA MET A 91 -2.40 16.10 3.68
C MET A 91 -3.12 14.90 4.30
N ILE A 92 -2.59 13.70 4.15
CA ILE A 92 -3.13 12.47 4.73
C ILE A 92 -3.08 12.53 6.26
N ARG A 93 -1.99 13.04 6.86
CA ARG A 93 -1.90 13.20 8.32
C ARG A 93 -2.95 14.17 8.85
N GLU A 94 -3.19 15.27 8.16
CA GLU A 94 -4.23 16.23 8.53
C GLU A 94 -5.63 15.59 8.43
N ALA A 95 -5.91 14.88 7.33
CA ALA A 95 -7.17 14.18 7.14
C ALA A 95 -7.38 13.05 8.18
N ALA A 96 -6.33 12.29 8.50
CA ALA A 96 -6.37 11.26 9.52
C ALA A 96 -6.69 11.88 10.90
N ARG A 97 -6.03 12.98 11.27
CA ARG A 97 -6.30 13.69 12.52
C ARG A 97 -7.74 14.18 12.59
N ALA A 98 -8.26 14.76 11.52
CA ALA A 98 -9.67 15.18 11.45
C ALA A 98 -10.66 13.99 11.61
N ALA A 99 -10.25 12.78 11.22
CA ALA A 99 -11.01 11.55 11.41
C ALA A 99 -10.71 10.80 12.73
N GLY A 100 -9.90 11.37 13.63
CA GLY A 100 -9.55 10.76 14.92
C GLY A 100 -8.52 9.62 14.81
N ALA A 101 -7.66 9.65 13.79
CA ALA A 101 -6.59 8.69 13.54
C ALA A 101 -5.22 9.39 13.39
N THR A 102 -4.15 8.61 13.42
CA THR A 102 -2.78 9.07 13.11
C THR A 102 -2.31 8.46 11.79
N ALA A 103 -1.26 9.03 11.19
CA ALA A 103 -0.66 8.44 10.01
C ALA A 103 0.87 8.58 10.02
N GLN A 104 1.57 7.55 9.53
CA GLN A 104 3.01 7.51 9.41
C GLN A 104 3.42 6.98 8.05
N VAL A 105 4.54 7.49 7.51
CA VAL A 105 5.15 6.87 6.34
C VAL A 105 5.87 5.60 6.80
N ALA A 106 5.36 4.46 6.36
CA ALA A 106 5.90 3.14 6.66
C ALA A 106 7.17 2.85 5.84
N GLY A 107 7.25 3.41 4.62
CA GLY A 107 8.43 3.30 3.78
C GLY A 107 8.21 3.90 2.39
N GLY A 108 9.33 4.14 1.70
CA GLY A 108 9.36 4.45 0.28
C GLY A 108 9.67 3.21 -0.54
N VAL A 109 9.14 3.14 -1.76
CA VAL A 109 9.51 2.09 -2.73
C VAL A 109 10.14 2.69 -3.98
N PRO A 110 11.00 1.93 -4.69
CA PRO A 110 11.54 2.38 -5.96
C PRO A 110 10.44 2.72 -6.96
N ALA A 111 10.66 3.76 -7.76
CA ALA A 111 9.71 4.22 -8.74
C ALA A 111 10.43 4.56 -10.04
N MET A 112 10.03 3.90 -11.13
CA MET A 112 10.57 4.11 -12.48
C MET A 112 9.47 4.41 -13.48
N CYS A 113 9.83 5.01 -14.61
CA CYS A 113 8.89 5.31 -15.70
C CYS A 113 9.33 4.62 -16.98
N ASP A 114 8.49 3.70 -17.45
CA ASP A 114 8.67 3.03 -18.74
C ASP A 114 8.82 4.06 -19.87
N GLY A 115 8.04 5.15 -19.85
CA GLY A 115 8.13 6.22 -20.86
C GLY A 115 9.51 6.91 -20.92
N VAL A 116 10.24 6.98 -19.80
CA VAL A 116 11.61 7.53 -19.78
C VAL A 116 12.64 6.48 -20.19
N THR A 117 12.46 5.22 -19.77
CA THR A 117 13.43 4.14 -20.04
C THR A 117 13.22 3.44 -21.37
N GLN A 118 12.13 3.71 -22.09
CA GLN A 118 11.81 3.03 -23.34
C GLN A 118 12.94 3.17 -24.37
N GLY A 119 13.38 2.03 -24.90
CA GLY A 119 14.51 1.96 -25.85
C GLY A 119 15.89 2.18 -25.23
N ARG A 120 16.01 2.17 -23.90
CA ARG A 120 17.28 2.28 -23.16
C ARG A 120 17.53 1.02 -22.34
N ALA A 121 18.79 0.79 -21.95
CA ALA A 121 19.18 -0.35 -21.11
C ALA A 121 18.41 -0.42 -19.77
N GLY A 122 17.93 0.72 -19.24
CA GLY A 122 17.10 0.75 -18.04
C GLY A 122 15.76 0.02 -18.18
N MET A 123 15.26 -0.21 -19.41
CA MET A 123 14.01 -0.93 -19.65
C MET A 123 14.09 -2.40 -19.19
N GLU A 124 15.28 -2.98 -19.15
CA GLU A 124 15.52 -4.35 -18.63
C GLU A 124 15.07 -4.49 -17.16
N LEU A 125 15.04 -3.38 -16.42
CA LEU A 125 14.59 -3.36 -15.02
C LEU A 125 13.08 -3.16 -14.88
N SER A 126 12.36 -2.79 -15.94
CA SER A 126 10.93 -2.42 -15.88
C SER A 126 10.10 -3.49 -15.19
N LEU A 127 10.03 -4.70 -15.75
CA LEU A 127 9.19 -5.75 -15.17
C LEU A 127 9.70 -6.21 -13.80
N MET A 128 11.02 -6.29 -13.62
CA MET A 128 11.63 -6.70 -12.35
C MET A 128 11.33 -5.71 -11.21
N SER A 129 11.15 -4.42 -11.53
CA SER A 129 10.82 -3.40 -10.53
C SER A 129 9.54 -3.74 -9.78
N ARG A 130 8.55 -4.39 -10.40
CA ARG A 130 7.31 -4.82 -9.75
C ARG A 130 7.57 -5.69 -8.53
N ASP A 131 8.42 -6.70 -8.68
CA ASP A 131 8.75 -7.64 -7.60
C ASP A 131 9.63 -6.97 -6.54
N THR A 132 10.53 -6.06 -6.95
CA THR A 132 11.29 -5.22 -6.02
C THR A 132 10.38 -4.32 -5.19
N ILE A 133 9.36 -3.70 -5.81
CA ILE A 133 8.37 -2.86 -5.14
C ILE A 133 7.54 -3.69 -4.16
N ALA A 134 7.12 -4.89 -4.54
CA ALA A 134 6.38 -5.79 -3.66
C ALA A 134 7.22 -6.17 -2.42
N LEU A 135 8.50 -6.49 -2.60
CA LEU A 135 9.42 -6.78 -1.51
C LEU A 135 9.65 -5.57 -0.60
N ALA A 136 9.97 -4.41 -1.19
CA ALA A 136 10.20 -3.18 -0.43
C ALA A 136 8.97 -2.76 0.38
N SER A 137 7.78 -2.91 -0.21
CA SER A 137 6.50 -2.71 0.45
C SER A 137 6.29 -3.65 1.63
N ALA A 138 6.67 -4.93 1.49
CA ALA A 138 6.59 -5.88 2.59
C ALA A 138 7.54 -5.54 3.73
N VAL A 139 8.75 -5.05 3.42
CA VAL A 139 9.68 -4.52 4.41
C VAL A 139 9.06 -3.33 5.15
N ALA A 140 8.43 -2.39 4.44
CA ALA A 140 7.75 -1.23 5.06
C ALA A 140 6.66 -1.65 6.06
N MET A 141 5.87 -2.67 5.71
CA MET A 141 4.77 -3.18 6.55
C MET A 141 5.22 -4.12 7.67
N SER A 142 6.47 -4.61 7.65
CA SER A 142 6.96 -5.63 8.60
C SER A 142 7.02 -5.18 10.06
N HIS A 143 6.92 -3.87 10.31
CA HIS A 143 6.91 -3.28 11.65
C HIS A 143 5.66 -3.61 12.46
N ASP A 144 4.57 -4.02 11.81
CA ASP A 144 3.31 -4.43 12.46
C ASP A 144 2.72 -3.30 13.35
N CYS A 145 2.88 -2.05 12.93
CA CYS A 145 2.48 -0.85 13.68
C CYS A 145 1.17 -0.19 13.18
N TYR A 146 0.52 -0.77 12.18
CA TYR A 146 -0.53 -0.09 11.40
C TYR A 146 -1.84 -0.85 11.44
N ASP A 147 -2.95 -0.12 11.63
CA ASP A 147 -4.31 -0.68 11.61
C ASP A 147 -4.92 -0.67 10.21
N ALA A 148 -4.40 0.16 9.31
CA ALA A 148 -4.74 0.20 7.89
C ALA A 148 -3.55 0.78 7.09
N ALA A 149 -3.54 0.57 5.78
CA ALA A 149 -2.46 1.02 4.92
C ALA A 149 -2.96 1.76 3.66
N LEU A 150 -2.28 2.85 3.34
CA LEU A 150 -2.43 3.61 2.11
C LEU A 150 -1.24 3.32 1.19
N TRP A 151 -1.54 2.95 -0.04
CA TRP A 151 -0.55 2.55 -1.05
C TRP A 151 -0.52 3.60 -2.14
N LEU A 152 0.42 4.53 -2.05
CA LEU A 152 0.57 5.67 -2.95
C LEU A 152 1.43 5.25 -4.14
N GLY A 153 0.79 5.08 -5.29
CA GLY A 153 1.49 4.66 -6.48
C GLY A 153 0.71 4.92 -7.75
N VAL A 154 1.45 5.01 -8.85
CA VAL A 154 0.95 5.14 -10.22
C VAL A 154 2.02 4.57 -11.15
N CYS A 155 1.70 4.40 -12.43
CA CYS A 155 2.52 3.71 -13.44
C CYS A 155 2.43 2.18 -13.39
N ASP A 156 2.76 1.60 -14.55
CA ASP A 156 2.42 0.22 -14.93
C ASP A 156 2.92 -0.84 -13.94
N LYS A 157 4.15 -0.71 -13.43
CA LYS A 157 4.77 -1.74 -12.56
C LYS A 157 4.65 -1.45 -11.07
N ILE A 158 4.46 -0.19 -10.69
CA ILE A 158 4.28 0.25 -9.30
C ILE A 158 2.94 -0.24 -8.77
N VAL A 159 1.84 -0.02 -9.50
CA VAL A 159 0.48 -0.43 -9.09
C VAL A 159 0.42 -1.93 -8.74
N PRO A 160 0.79 -2.88 -9.63
CA PRO A 160 0.75 -4.30 -9.31
C PRO A 160 1.75 -4.69 -8.21
N GLY A 161 2.92 -4.04 -8.12
CA GLY A 161 3.88 -4.31 -7.05
C GLY A 161 3.30 -3.98 -5.66
N LEU A 162 2.66 -2.82 -5.53
CA LEU A 162 1.95 -2.41 -4.31
C LEU A 162 0.76 -3.32 -4.01
N VAL A 163 -0.03 -3.71 -5.03
CA VAL A 163 -1.16 -4.63 -4.86
C VAL A 163 -0.72 -6.02 -4.41
N MET A 164 0.40 -6.54 -4.94
CA MET A 164 0.99 -7.81 -4.49
C MET A 164 1.37 -7.76 -3.00
N ALA A 165 1.94 -6.65 -2.55
CA ALA A 165 2.25 -6.45 -1.14
C ALA A 165 0.97 -6.33 -0.30
N ALA A 166 0.01 -5.49 -0.71
CA ALA A 166 -1.27 -5.33 -0.02
C ALA A 166 -2.02 -6.66 0.15
N ALA A 167 -2.05 -7.51 -0.89
CA ALA A 167 -2.63 -8.84 -0.80
C ALA A 167 -1.85 -9.76 0.17
N THR A 168 -0.54 -9.60 0.27
CA THR A 168 0.26 -10.35 1.25
C THR A 168 -0.16 -10.00 2.69
N PHE A 169 -0.46 -8.73 2.95
CA PHE A 169 -1.01 -8.22 4.20
C PHE A 169 -2.54 -8.10 4.18
N GLY A 170 -3.25 -8.96 3.45
CA GLY A 170 -4.70 -8.80 3.18
C GLY A 170 -5.64 -8.80 4.40
N HIS A 171 -5.10 -9.03 5.60
CA HIS A 171 -5.80 -8.88 6.88
C HIS A 171 -5.77 -7.43 7.41
N VAL A 172 -4.92 -6.57 6.84
CA VAL A 172 -4.85 -5.14 7.09
C VAL A 172 -5.67 -4.42 6.02
N PRO A 173 -6.68 -3.62 6.39
CA PRO A 173 -7.43 -2.78 5.45
C PRO A 173 -6.49 -1.94 4.56
N ALA A 174 -6.67 -2.02 3.25
CA ALA A 174 -5.79 -1.42 2.26
C ALA A 174 -6.57 -0.51 1.31
N VAL A 175 -6.05 0.69 1.08
CA VAL A 175 -6.58 1.62 0.06
C VAL A 175 -5.45 2.03 -0.89
N PHE A 176 -5.69 1.85 -2.18
CA PHE A 176 -4.78 2.32 -3.22
C PHE A 176 -5.06 3.79 -3.56
N VAL A 177 -4.02 4.62 -3.60
CA VAL A 177 -4.14 6.07 -3.80
C VAL A 177 -3.31 6.49 -5.01
N PRO A 178 -3.91 6.62 -6.21
CA PRO A 178 -3.21 7.14 -7.37
C PRO A 178 -3.02 8.66 -7.28
N ALA A 179 -1.94 9.19 -7.87
CA ALA A 179 -1.73 10.64 -8.01
C ALA A 179 -2.72 11.30 -8.99
N GLY A 180 -3.42 10.49 -9.80
CA GLY A 180 -4.32 10.93 -10.85
C GLY A 180 -3.64 10.97 -12.24
N PRO A 181 -4.44 11.13 -13.31
CA PRO A 181 -3.90 11.28 -14.66
C PRO A 181 -3.25 12.66 -14.84
N MET A 182 -2.25 12.73 -15.72
CA MET A 182 -1.70 14.01 -16.15
C MET A 182 -2.75 14.81 -16.92
N THR A 183 -2.76 16.12 -16.74
CA THR A 183 -3.55 17.04 -17.57
C THR A 183 -3.07 17.00 -19.02
N SER A 184 -3.97 17.34 -19.96
CA SER A 184 -3.60 17.51 -21.36
C SER A 184 -2.48 18.55 -21.52
N GLY A 185 -1.50 18.25 -22.36
CA GLY A 185 -0.50 19.23 -22.81
C GLY A 185 -0.97 20.07 -24.00
N LEU A 186 -2.18 19.80 -24.51
CA LEU A 186 -2.83 20.60 -25.55
C LEU A 186 -3.65 21.72 -24.90
N PRO A 187 -3.63 22.94 -25.48
CA PRO A 187 -4.46 24.05 -25.04
C PRO A 187 -5.96 23.79 -25.26
#